data_AF-A0A2V2YZW5-F1
#
_entry.id   AF-A0A2V2YZW5-F1
#
_cell.length_a   1.000
_cell.length_b   1.000
_cell.length_c   1.000
_cell.angle_alpha   90.00
_cell.angle_beta   90.00
_cell.angle_gamma   90.00
#
_symmetry.space_group_name_H-M   'P 1'
#
loop_
_entity.id
_entity.type
_entity.pdbx_description
1 polymer ?
#
loop_
_entity_poly.entity_id
_entity_poly.type
_entity_poly.pdbx_seq_one_letter_code
_entity_poly.pdbx_strand_id
1 'polypeptide(L)'
;MQQQDLDLIMGIGPIVQFSTEIKKQVRVGTVKQIKEVGELYTSGLKTLKYALVFTNKENPDADIEKWLEILNMILIEGITREELNDCIPELVEAAVERFLFGKQGTE
;
A
#
# COMPACT_ATOMS: atom_id res chain seq x y z
N MET A 1 11.32 11.82 21.93
CA MET A 1 11.76 12.54 20.71
C MET A 1 12.72 11.72 19.86
N GLN A 2 13.59 10.85 20.39
CA GLN A 2 14.58 10.12 19.56
C GLN A 2 14.04 8.99 18.65
N GLN A 3 12.93 8.34 19.00
CA GLN A 3 12.47 7.14 18.27
C GLN A 3 11.92 7.49 16.88
N GLN A 4 11.19 8.60 16.76
CA GLN A 4 10.64 9.08 15.49
C GLN A 4 11.74 9.48 14.51
N ASP A 5 12.81 10.14 14.98
CA ASP A 5 13.97 10.48 14.14
C ASP A 5 14.71 9.23 13.65
N LEU A 6 14.88 8.21 14.51
CA LEU A 6 15.53 6.96 14.13
C LEU A 6 14.71 6.21 13.07
N ASP A 7 13.39 6.14 13.26
CA ASP A 7 12.47 5.50 12.33
C ASP A 7 12.48 6.21 10.97
N LEU A 8 12.46 7.55 10.95
CA LEU A 8 12.58 8.35 9.72
C LEU A 8 13.89 8.08 8.98
N ILE A 9 15.03 8.02 9.69
CA ILE A 9 16.35 7.73 9.11
C ILE A 9 16.40 6.30 8.54
N MET A 10 15.75 5.35 9.20
CA MET A 10 15.66 3.95 8.74
C MET A 10 14.61 3.75 7.64
N GLY A 11 13.90 4.80 7.21
CA GLY A 11 12.86 4.72 6.21
C GLY A 11 11.62 3.97 6.71
N ILE A 12 11.37 4.00 8.01
CA ILE A 12 10.32 3.27 8.71
C ILE A 12 9.15 4.21 8.99
N GLY A 13 7.98 3.86 8.46
CA GLY A 13 6.73 4.57 8.63
C GLY A 13 5.79 3.88 9.63
N PRO A 14 4.52 4.32 9.68
CA PRO A 14 3.55 3.81 10.64
C PRO A 14 3.17 2.36 10.36
N ILE A 15 2.78 1.65 11.43
CA ILE A 15 2.11 0.36 11.30
C ILE A 15 0.65 0.61 10.92
N VAL A 16 0.22 0.02 9.80
CA VAL A 16 -1.16 0.06 9.34
C VAL A 16 -1.80 -1.30 9.58
N GLN A 17 -3.03 -1.27 10.09
CA GLN A 17 -3.85 -2.45 10.27
C GLN A 17 -4.77 -2.59 9.05
N PHE A 18 -4.62 -3.69 8.31
CA PHE A 18 -5.42 -3.98 7.11
C PHE A 18 -6.59 -4.93 7.39
N SER A 19 -6.51 -5.72 8.46
CA SER A 19 -7.62 -6.53 8.98
C SER A 19 -7.45 -6.77 10.48
N THR A 20 -8.29 -7.59 11.11
CA THR A 20 -8.12 -7.98 12.52
C THR A 20 -6.79 -8.70 12.78
N GLU A 21 -6.29 -9.43 11.78
CA GLU A 21 -5.12 -10.31 11.89
C GLU A 21 -3.90 -9.78 11.13
N ILE A 22 -4.11 -8.90 10.14
CA ILE A 22 -3.04 -8.39 9.27
C ILE A 22 -2.68 -6.96 9.68
N LYS A 23 -1.47 -6.81 10.21
CA LYS A 23 -0.82 -5.53 10.50
C LYS A 23 0.55 -5.50 9.83
N LYS A 24 0.85 -4.43 9.11
CA LYS A 24 2.11 -4.30 8.37
C LYS A 24 2.68 -2.91 8.56
N GLN A 25 4.01 -2.83 8.55
CA GLN A 25 4.71 -1.56 8.64
C GLN A 25 4.90 -0.95 7.25
N VAL A 26 4.45 0.30 7.10
CA VAL A 26 4.64 1.07 5.87
C VAL A 26 6.04 1.67 5.87
N ARG A 27 6.70 1.74 4.72
CA ARG A 27 7.98 2.41 4.49
C ARG A 27 7.76 3.90 4.31
N VAL A 28 8.73 4.71 4.74
CA VAL A 28 8.83 6.10 4.30
C VAL A 28 9.36 6.10 2.87
N GLY A 29 8.51 6.48 1.91
CA GLY A 29 8.86 6.48 0.50
C GLY A 29 9.89 7.53 0.14
N THR A 30 10.92 7.14 -0.62
CA THR A 30 11.76 8.10 -1.33
C THR A 30 10.98 8.78 -2.46
N VAL A 31 11.44 9.94 -2.93
CA VAL A 31 10.82 10.65 -4.08
C VAL A 31 10.68 9.74 -5.31
N LYS A 32 11.65 8.83 -5.54
CA LYS A 32 11.60 7.87 -6.65
C LYS A 32 10.48 6.85 -6.46
N GLN A 33 10.38 6.26 -5.27
CA GLN A 33 9.35 5.28 -4.94
C GLN A 33 7.94 5.89 -4.98
N ILE A 34 7.78 7.12 -4.48
CA ILE A 34 6.50 7.84 -4.53
C ILE A 34 6.06 8.05 -5.99
N LYS A 35 6.99 8.40 -6.88
CA LYS A 35 6.69 8.54 -8.32
C LYS A 35 6.32 7.21 -8.96
N GLU A 36 7.11 6.16 -8.73
CA GLU A 36 6.87 4.81 -9.29
C GLU A 36 5.51 4.25 -8.82
N VAL A 37 5.22 4.35 -7.51
CA VAL A 37 3.92 3.93 -6.96
C VAL A 37 2.80 4.80 -7.51
N GLY A 38 3.02 6.11 -7.68
CA GLY A 38 2.03 7.02 -8.23
C GLY A 38 1.66 6.71 -9.68
N GLU A 39 2.64 6.36 -10.51
CA GLU A 39 2.43 5.91 -11.89
C GLU A 39 1.66 4.60 -11.94
N LEU A 40 2.00 3.63 -11.09
CA LEU A 40 1.27 2.35 -10.99
C LEU A 40 -0.17 2.54 -10.51
N TYR A 41 -0.37 3.40 -9.50
CA TYR A 41 -1.67 3.68 -8.89
C TYR A 41 -2.62 4.45 -9.83
N THR A 42 -2.09 5.35 -10.66
CA THR A 42 -2.89 6.17 -11.59
C THR A 42 -3.12 5.52 -12.96
N SER A 43 -2.44 4.41 -13.28
CA SER A 43 -2.51 3.70 -14.57
C SER A 43 -3.77 2.84 -14.74
N GLY A 44 -4.95 3.46 -14.61
CA GLY A 44 -6.24 2.80 -14.82
C GLY A 44 -6.52 1.66 -13.84
N LEU A 45 -5.81 1.63 -12.70
CA LEU A 45 -5.99 0.65 -11.64
C LEU A 45 -7.42 0.79 -11.09
N LYS A 46 -8.20 -0.29 -11.18
CA LYS A 46 -9.50 -0.32 -10.53
C LYS A 46 -9.31 -0.34 -9.02
N THR A 47 -10.23 0.28 -8.30
CA THR A 47 -10.35 0.14 -6.83
C THR A 47 -10.24 -1.34 -6.46
N LEU A 48 -9.46 -1.66 -5.43
CA LEU A 48 -9.18 -3.00 -4.97
C LEU A 48 -10.47 -3.78 -4.67
N LYS A 49 -11.50 -3.11 -4.16
CA LYS A 49 -12.83 -3.70 -3.96
C LYS A 49 -13.43 -4.28 -5.25
N TYR A 50 -13.33 -3.55 -6.35
CA TYR A 50 -13.79 -4.04 -7.65
C TYR A 50 -12.86 -5.13 -8.19
N ALA A 51 -11.55 -5.02 -7.99
CA ALA A 51 -10.60 -6.06 -8.40
C ALA A 51 -10.93 -7.40 -7.71
N LEU A 52 -11.18 -7.40 -6.39
CA LEU A 52 -11.50 -8.60 -5.63
C LEU A 52 -12.88 -9.19 -5.98
N VAL A 53 -13.92 -8.37 -6.18
CA VAL A 53 -15.29 -8.84 -6.46
C VAL A 53 -15.47 -9.36 -7.89
N PHE A 54 -14.77 -8.78 -8.88
CA PHE A 54 -14.91 -9.14 -10.29
C PHE A 54 -13.89 -10.18 -10.76
N THR A 55 -13.23 -10.88 -9.83
CA THR A 55 -12.30 -11.99 -10.08
C THR A 55 -12.84 -13.15 -10.91
N ASN A 56 -14.15 -13.18 -11.15
CA ASN A 56 -14.82 -14.21 -11.96
C ASN A 56 -15.07 -13.85 -13.44
N LYS A 57 -14.61 -12.68 -13.95
CA LYS A 57 -14.78 -12.33 -15.38
C LYS A 57 -13.48 -11.84 -16.03
N GLU A 58 -12.86 -12.76 -16.77
CA GLU A 58 -11.91 -12.61 -17.89
C GLU A 58 -10.59 -11.83 -17.74
N ASN A 59 -10.33 -10.99 -16.74
CA ASN A 59 -8.94 -10.53 -16.47
C ASN A 59 -8.71 -9.88 -15.09
N PRO A 60 -8.80 -10.64 -13.98
CA PRO A 60 -8.66 -10.05 -12.66
C PRO A 60 -7.29 -10.20 -12.02
N ASP A 61 -6.43 -11.06 -12.57
CA ASP A 61 -5.08 -11.24 -12.05
C ASP A 61 -4.23 -9.98 -12.24
N ALA A 62 -4.37 -9.28 -13.38
CA ALA A 62 -3.52 -8.12 -13.66
C ALA A 62 -3.69 -6.96 -12.67
N ASP A 63 -4.93 -6.69 -12.20
CA ASP A 63 -5.18 -5.64 -11.22
C ASP A 63 -4.70 -6.05 -9.82
N ILE A 64 -4.92 -7.32 -9.43
CA ILE A 64 -4.45 -7.85 -8.14
C ILE A 64 -2.92 -7.90 -8.08
N GLU A 65 -2.25 -8.33 -9.17
CA GLU A 65 -0.80 -8.34 -9.26
C GLU A 65 -0.22 -6.92 -9.15
N LYS A 66 -0.83 -5.91 -9.78
CA LYS A 66 -0.42 -4.51 -9.60
C LYS A 66 -0.60 -4.03 -8.16
N TRP A 67 -1.70 -4.42 -7.52
CA TRP A 67 -1.92 -4.10 -6.10
C TRP A 67 -0.87 -4.76 -5.20
N LEU A 68 -0.53 -6.02 -5.45
CA LEU A 68 0.57 -6.70 -4.76
C LEU A 68 1.91 -6.01 -5.01
N GLU A 69 2.17 -5.59 -6.24
CA GLU A 69 3.39 -4.86 -6.60
C GLU A 69 3.50 -3.56 -5.79
N ILE A 70 2.45 -2.72 -5.82
CA ILE A 70 2.37 -1.47 -5.05
C ILE A 70 2.60 -1.74 -3.56
N LEU A 71 1.90 -2.73 -2.98
CA LEU A 71 2.00 -3.03 -1.55
C LEU A 71 3.39 -3.56 -1.17
N ASN A 72 4.02 -4.35 -2.03
CA ASN A 72 5.39 -4.81 -1.80
C ASN A 72 6.44 -3.70 -1.95
N MET A 73 6.12 -2.62 -2.68
CA MET A 73 6.95 -1.41 -2.69
C MET A 73 6.80 -0.62 -1.39
N ILE A 74 5.56 -0.46 -0.88
CA ILE A 74 5.28 0.42 0.26
C ILE A 74 5.37 -0.26 1.62
N LEU A 75 5.31 -1.59 1.72
CA LEU A 75 5.38 -2.32 2.99
C LEU A 75 6.79 -2.87 3.23
N ILE A 76 7.27 -2.80 4.47
CA ILE A 76 8.60 -3.33 4.85
C ILE A 76 8.69 -4.82 4.58
N GLU A 77 7.69 -5.56 5.06
CA GLU A 77 7.63 -7.03 4.99
C GLU A 77 6.95 -7.53 3.72
N GLY A 78 6.40 -6.62 2.91
CA GLY A 78 5.52 -6.99 1.81
C GLY A 78 4.19 -7.59 2.26
N ILE A 79 3.44 -8.11 1.29
CA ILE A 79 2.17 -8.79 1.50
C ILE A 79 2.00 -9.91 0.46
N THR A 80 1.43 -11.03 0.89
CA THR A 80 1.08 -12.13 -0.02
C THR A 80 -0.30 -11.92 -0.63
N ARG A 81 -0.60 -12.68 -1.70
CA ARG A 81 -1.94 -12.68 -2.31
C ARG A 81 -3.03 -13.17 -1.35
N GLU A 82 -2.72 -14.16 -0.52
CA GLU A 82 -3.64 -14.69 0.49
C GLU A 82 -3.94 -13.61 1.54
N GLU A 83 -2.90 -12.95 2.06
CA GLU A 83 -3.06 -11.83 3.00
C GLU A 83 -3.88 -10.69 2.38
N LEU A 84 -3.63 -10.33 1.11
CA LEU A 84 -4.37 -9.28 0.42
C LEU A 84 -5.88 -9.60 0.30
N ASN A 85 -6.24 -10.87 0.06
CA ASN A 85 -7.63 -11.28 -0.02
C ASN A 85 -8.38 -11.16 1.33
N ASP A 86 -7.64 -11.30 2.44
CA ASP A 86 -8.15 -11.16 3.81
C ASP A 86 -8.10 -9.71 4.34
N CYS A 87 -7.57 -8.78 3.54
CA CYS A 87 -7.53 -7.36 3.88
C CYS A 87 -8.85 -6.65 3.57
N ILE A 88 -9.14 -5.60 4.35
CA ILE A 88 -10.24 -4.68 4.06
C ILE A 88 -9.79 -3.73 2.94
N PRO A 89 -10.41 -3.76 1.74
CA PRO A 89 -9.88 -3.06 0.57
C PRO A 89 -9.72 -1.54 0.77
N GLU A 90 -10.69 -0.93 1.45
CA GLU A 90 -10.69 0.51 1.74
C GLU A 90 -9.50 0.92 2.65
N LEU A 91 -9.04 0.05 3.54
CA LEU A 91 -7.88 0.31 4.40
C LEU A 91 -6.57 0.19 3.62
N VAL A 92 -6.52 -0.72 2.65
CA VAL A 92 -5.37 -0.90 1.76
C VAL A 92 -5.23 0.31 0.84
N GLU A 93 -6.32 0.73 0.20
CA GLU A 93 -6.37 1.93 -0.65
C GLU A 93 -5.94 3.17 0.14
N ALA A 94 -6.49 3.38 1.33
CA ALA A 94 -6.13 4.51 2.18
C ALA A 94 -4.64 4.51 2.59
N ALA A 95 -4.01 3.34 2.74
CA ALA A 95 -2.58 3.26 3.06
C ALA A 95 -1.71 3.68 1.87
N VAL A 96 -2.07 3.26 0.66
CA VAL A 96 -1.38 3.68 -0.57
C VAL A 96 -1.57 5.18 -0.80
N GLU A 97 -2.78 5.70 -0.63
CA GLU A 97 -3.04 7.15 -0.72
C GLU A 97 -2.24 7.94 0.31
N ARG A 98 -2.10 7.44 1.55
CA ARG A 98 -1.25 8.07 2.56
C ARG A 98 0.23 8.00 2.20
N PHE A 99 0.69 6.93 1.57
CA PHE A 99 2.07 6.85 1.10
C PHE A 99 2.35 7.85 -0.03
N LEU A 100 1.38 8.04 -0.94
CA LEU A 100 1.51 8.93 -2.11
C LEU A 100 1.27 10.40 -1.80
N PHE A 101 0.23 10.69 -1.02
CA PHE A 101 -0.33 12.02 -0.81
C PHE A 101 -0.42 12.41 0.66
N GLY A 102 -0.04 11.51 1.57
CA GLY A 102 0.15 11.86 2.96
C GLY A 102 1.15 12.99 3.02
N LYS A 103 0.62 14.21 3.22
CA LYS A 103 1.35 15.44 3.53
C LYS A 103 2.61 15.06 4.32
N GLN A 104 3.81 15.48 3.93
CA GLN A 104 4.34 16.82 4.26
C GLN A 104 3.40 17.58 5.21
N GLY A 105 3.08 16.99 6.36
CA GLY A 105 2.38 17.63 7.46
C GLY A 105 3.40 18.52 8.14
N THR A 106 3.60 19.70 7.57
CA THR A 106 4.00 20.85 8.36
C THR A 106 2.87 21.09 9.36
N GLU A 107 3.30 21.23 10.63
CA GLU A 107 2.56 21.69 11.82
C GLU A 107 1.75 20.66 12.61
#